data_AF-A0AAE3KXJ3-F1
#
_entry.id   AF-A0AAE3KXJ3-F1
#
_cell.length_a   1.000
_cell.length_b   1.000
_cell.length_c   1.000
_cell.angle_alpha   90.00
_cell.angle_beta   90.00
_cell.angle_gamma   90.00
#
_symmetry.space_group_name_H-M   'P 1'
#
loop_
_entity.id
_entity.type
_entity.pdbx_description
1 polymer ?
#
loop_
_entity_poly.entity_id
_entity_poly.type
_entity_poly.pdbx_seq_one_letter_code
_entity_poly.pdbx_strand_id
1 'polypeptide(L)'
;MKNRTTAGIFALLLGGLGIHKFYLGKVGVGIIYLIFCLTFIPAIVGFIEGIVYLTMSDANFDLKYNGILTQKNINVEAVPDNSKKYAANNERIKELYQKMEVEIKTEKELLSADYSAGKLTREEFQEKLKFWNEEEAKLKVEKKESGL
;
A
#
# COMPACT_ATOMS: atom_id res chain seq x y z
N MET A 1 -22.00 -18.58 9.05
CA MET A 1 -21.54 -17.20 8.81
C MET A 1 -22.26 -16.30 9.81
N LYS A 2 -21.53 -15.41 10.47
CA LYS A 2 -22.03 -14.41 11.43
C LYS A 2 -22.71 -13.30 10.65
N ASN A 3 -23.78 -12.71 11.17
CA ASN A 3 -24.53 -11.65 10.47
C ASN A 3 -24.16 -10.26 11.01
N ARG A 4 -23.91 -9.28 10.13
CA ARG A 4 -23.52 -7.91 10.52
C ARG A 4 -24.60 -7.20 11.34
N THR A 5 -25.86 -7.39 10.96
CA THR A 5 -26.99 -6.72 11.61
C THR A 5 -27.17 -7.27 13.02
N THR A 6 -27.02 -8.58 13.19
CA THR A 6 -27.03 -9.21 14.52
C THR A 6 -25.87 -8.72 15.39
N ALA A 7 -24.66 -8.61 14.83
CA ALA A 7 -23.51 -8.07 15.55
C ALA A 7 -23.68 -6.58 15.94
N GLY A 8 -24.25 -5.77 15.05
CA GLY A 8 -24.56 -4.36 15.30
C GLY A 8 -25.64 -4.17 16.37
N ILE A 9 -26.73 -4.94 16.31
CA ILE A 9 -27.81 -4.90 17.32
C ILE A 9 -27.27 -5.33 18.69
N PHE A 10 -26.46 -6.39 18.76
CA PHE A 10 -25.81 -6.79 20.00
C PHE A 10 -24.81 -5.75 20.51
N ALA A 11 -24.12 -5.03 19.63
CA ALA A 11 -23.23 -3.96 20.04
C ALA A 11 -23.99 -2.72 20.56
N LEU A 12 -25.18 -2.43 20.03
CA LEU A 12 -26.01 -1.31 20.52
C LEU A 12 -26.71 -1.62 21.84
N LEU A 13 -27.26 -2.83 22.01
CA LEU A 13 -28.02 -3.21 23.20
C LEU A 13 -27.15 -3.79 24.32
N LEU A 14 -26.10 -4.51 23.95
CA LEU A 14 -25.24 -5.28 24.86
C LEU A 14 -23.75 -4.90 24.72
N GLY A 15 -23.46 -3.74 24.11
CA GLY A 15 -22.10 -3.26 23.86
C GLY A 15 -21.27 -3.04 25.11
N GLY A 16 -21.91 -2.55 26.18
CA GLY A 16 -21.26 -2.37 27.49
C GLY A 16 -20.80 -3.67 28.13
N LEU A 17 -21.43 -4.80 27.79
CA LEU A 17 -21.05 -6.13 28.25
C LEU A 17 -20.07 -6.82 27.27
N GLY A 18 -19.86 -6.26 26.08
CA GLY A 18 -18.98 -6.83 25.05
C GLY A 18 -19.51 -8.11 24.40
N ILE A 19 -20.81 -8.43 24.52
CA ILE A 19 -21.43 -9.65 24.00
C ILE A 19 -21.27 -9.78 22.48
N HIS A 20 -21.26 -8.65 21.77
CA HIS A 20 -20.99 -8.61 20.33
C HIS A 20 -19.59 -9.11 19.96
N LYS A 21 -18.57 -8.99 20.83
CA LYS A 21 -17.22 -9.53 20.59
C LYS A 21 -17.19 -11.05 20.73
N PHE A 22 -17.96 -11.61 21.65
CA PHE A 22 -18.13 -13.06 21.79
C PHE A 22 -18.82 -13.65 20.57
N TYR A 23 -19.87 -12.98 20.06
CA TYR A 23 -20.56 -13.36 18.83
C TYR A 23 -19.61 -13.41 17.62
N LEU A 24 -18.62 -12.51 17.56
CA LEU A 24 -17.63 -12.46 16.49
C LEU A 24 -16.49 -13.49 16.64
N GLY A 25 -16.42 -14.21 17.78
CA GLY A 25 -15.36 -15.15 18.11
C GLY A 25 -14.12 -14.52 18.74
N LYS A 26 -14.18 -13.24 19.15
CA LYS A 26 -13.08 -12.50 19.79
C LYS A 26 -13.21 -12.54 21.31
N VAL A 27 -13.10 -13.76 21.87
CA VAL A 27 -13.32 -14.04 23.30
C VAL A 27 -12.41 -13.21 24.20
N GLY A 28 -11.12 -13.08 23.87
CA GLY A 28 -10.18 -12.28 24.68
C GLY A 28 -10.58 -10.81 24.82
N VAL A 29 -11.05 -10.18 23.73
CA VAL A 29 -11.54 -8.79 23.76
C VAL A 29 -12.88 -8.69 24.50
N GLY A 30 -13.75 -9.69 24.35
CA GLY A 30 -14.99 -9.77 25.12
C GLY A 30 -14.75 -9.84 26.63
N ILE A 31 -13.75 -10.61 27.08
CA ILE A 31 -13.37 -10.69 28.50
C ILE A 31 -12.86 -9.33 29.01
N ILE A 32 -12.06 -8.61 28.22
CA ILE A 32 -11.63 -7.25 28.58
C ILE A 32 -12.84 -6.32 28.75
N TYR A 33 -13.82 -6.41 27.85
CA TYR A 33 -15.05 -5.60 27.96
C TYR A 33 -15.87 -5.95 29.22
N LEU A 34 -15.95 -7.23 29.59
CA LEU A 34 -16.62 -7.66 30.82
C LEU A 34 -15.92 -7.13 32.08
N ILE A 35 -14.58 -7.15 32.12
CA ILE A 35 -13.81 -6.64 33.26
C ILE A 35 -13.99 -5.12 33.40
N PHE A 36 -14.04 -4.40 32.27
CA PHE A 36 -14.17 -2.95 32.24
C PHE A 36 -15.63 -2.44 32.25
N CYS A 37 -16.63 -3.33 32.25
CA CYS A 37 -18.06 -3.00 32.20
C CYS A 37 -18.46 -1.94 33.24
N LEU A 38 -17.87 -1.98 34.43
CA LEU A 38 -18.16 -1.03 35.52
C LEU A 38 -17.75 0.42 35.20
N THR A 39 -16.79 0.62 34.30
CA THR A 39 -16.26 1.95 33.96
C THR A 39 -17.14 2.72 32.97
N PHE A 40 -18.21 2.11 32.45
CA PHE A 40 -19.07 2.65 31.37
C PHE A 40 -18.35 2.95 30.04
N ILE A 41 -17.02 2.97 29.99
CA ILE A 41 -16.20 3.14 28.78
C ILE A 41 -16.56 2.09 27.71
N PRO A 42 -16.70 0.78 28.04
CA PRO A 42 -17.07 -0.22 27.03
C PRO A 42 -18.45 0.00 26.42
N ALA A 43 -19.36 0.69 27.13
CA ALA A 43 -20.69 0.99 26.60
C ALA A 43 -20.62 2.01 25.47
N ILE A 44 -19.82 3.07 25.61
CA ILE A 44 -19.62 4.09 24.57
C ILE A 44 -18.86 3.49 23.38
N VAL A 45 -17.78 2.75 23.64
CA VAL A 45 -17.00 2.12 22.56
C VAL A 45 -17.83 1.07 21.84
N GLY A 46 -18.61 0.26 22.56
CA GLY A 46 -19.53 -0.72 22.00
C GLY A 46 -20.64 -0.08 21.16
N PHE A 47 -21.16 1.07 21.59
CA PHE A 47 -22.15 1.84 20.84
C PHE A 47 -21.60 2.35 19.50
N ILE A 48 -20.40 2.95 19.52
CA ILE A 48 -19.72 3.42 18.29
C ILE A 48 -19.45 2.23 17.36
N GLU A 49 -18.96 1.11 17.90
CA GLU A 49 -18.74 -0.10 17.12
C GLU A 49 -20.03 -0.67 16.54
N GLY A 50 -21.15 -0.58 17.25
CA GLY A 50 -22.46 -1.00 16.77
C GLY A 50 -22.91 -0.18 15.57
N ILE A 51 -22.75 1.14 15.62
CA ILE A 51 -22.99 2.02 14.47
C ILE A 51 -22.09 1.63 13.30
N VAL A 52 -20.79 1.43 13.56
CA VAL A 52 -19.83 1.01 12.54
C VAL A 52 -20.22 -0.32 11.90
N TYR A 53 -20.70 -1.32 12.66
CA TYR A 53 -21.14 -2.59 12.06
C TYR A 53 -22.42 -2.46 11.24
N LEU A 54 -23.32 -1.55 11.61
CA LEU A 54 -24.55 -1.29 10.86
C LEU A 54 -24.30 -0.49 9.58
N THR A 55 -23.33 0.43 9.59
CA THR A 55 -22.94 1.23 8.41
C THR A 55 -21.94 0.51 7.51
N MET A 56 -21.22 -0.49 8.02
CA MET A 56 -20.33 -1.35 7.25
C MET A 56 -21.12 -2.28 6.33
N SER A 57 -20.69 -2.44 5.08
CA SER A 57 -21.30 -3.36 4.11
C SER A 57 -21.13 -4.83 4.52
N ASP A 58 -22.08 -5.69 4.10
CA ASP A 58 -22.05 -7.15 4.36
C ASP A 58 -20.73 -7.77 3.90
N ALA A 59 -20.25 -7.38 2.70
CA ALA A 59 -18.99 -7.84 2.14
C ALA A 59 -17.79 -7.52 3.05
N ASN A 60 -17.72 -6.29 3.58
CA ASN A 60 -16.62 -5.91 4.47
C ASN A 60 -16.71 -6.65 5.82
N PHE A 61 -17.92 -6.86 6.34
CA PHE A 61 -18.14 -7.61 7.57
C PHE A 61 -17.72 -9.08 7.43
N ASP A 62 -18.11 -9.72 6.33
CA ASP A 62 -17.79 -11.12 6.05
C ASP A 62 -16.28 -11.35 5.89
N LEU A 63 -15.58 -10.43 5.20
CA LEU A 63 -14.13 -10.46 5.06
C LEU A 63 -13.41 -10.38 6.42
N LYS A 64 -13.89 -9.53 7.33
CA LYS A 64 -13.24 -9.27 8.62
C LYS A 64 -13.58 -10.29 9.70
N TYR A 65 -14.77 -10.91 9.64
CA TYR A 65 -15.30 -11.73 10.74
C TYR A 65 -15.69 -13.15 10.36
N ASN A 66 -15.98 -13.45 9.09
CA ASN A 66 -16.40 -14.78 8.62
C ASN A 66 -15.33 -15.56 7.86
N GLY A 67 -14.26 -14.91 7.41
CA GLY A 67 -13.02 -15.59 7.01
C GLY A 67 -13.17 -16.65 5.93
N ILE A 68 -13.91 -16.36 4.85
CA ILE A 68 -13.87 -17.18 3.63
C ILE A 68 -13.24 -16.34 2.51
N LEU A 69 -12.14 -16.89 1.98
CA LEU A 69 -11.17 -16.38 0.99
C LEU A 69 -10.11 -15.39 1.54
N THR A 70 -8.97 -15.99 1.87
CA THR A 70 -7.61 -15.43 1.97
C THR A 70 -7.34 -14.20 1.08
N GLN A 71 -6.84 -13.11 1.68
CA GLN A 71 -5.93 -12.11 1.08
C GLN A 71 -6.20 -11.71 -0.40
N LYS A 72 -7.43 -11.36 -0.80
CA LYS A 72 -7.68 -10.63 -2.06
C LYS A 72 -9.12 -10.09 -2.10
N ASN A 73 -9.27 -8.82 -2.49
CA ASN A 73 -10.52 -8.09 -2.77
C ASN A 73 -11.20 -7.36 -1.59
N ILE A 74 -10.61 -6.22 -1.26
CA ILE A 74 -11.25 -5.09 -0.59
C ILE A 74 -12.37 -4.54 -1.50
N ASN A 75 -13.60 -4.38 -0.97
CA ASN A 75 -14.56 -3.37 -1.45
C ASN A 75 -15.00 -2.52 -0.25
N VAL A 76 -14.04 -1.72 0.22
CA VAL A 76 -14.26 -0.33 0.61
C VAL A 76 -15.26 0.30 -0.37
N GLU A 77 -16.20 1.11 0.10
CA GLU A 77 -17.05 1.97 -0.73
C GLU A 77 -16.22 2.52 -1.90
N ALA A 78 -16.46 2.01 -3.11
CA ALA A 78 -15.61 2.08 -4.31
C ALA A 78 -14.43 3.07 -4.20
N VAL A 79 -13.41 2.72 -3.41
CA VAL A 79 -12.11 3.36 -3.59
C VAL A 79 -11.70 2.83 -4.95
N PRO A 80 -11.62 3.68 -5.99
CA PRO A 80 -11.19 3.21 -7.30
C PRO A 80 -9.90 2.45 -7.05
N ASP A 81 -9.88 1.16 -7.39
CA ASP A 81 -8.76 0.27 -7.15
C ASP A 81 -7.55 0.83 -7.89
N ASN A 82 -6.86 1.72 -7.20
CA ASN A 82 -5.75 2.46 -7.73
C ASN A 82 -4.51 1.57 -7.72
N SER A 83 -4.58 0.34 -7.16
CA SER A 83 -3.49 -0.63 -7.18
C SER A 83 -3.07 -0.97 -8.61
N LYS A 84 -4.02 -1.08 -9.54
CA LYS A 84 -3.72 -1.25 -10.98
C LYS A 84 -3.07 -0.03 -11.59
N LYS A 85 -3.48 1.18 -11.17
CA LYS A 85 -2.86 2.44 -11.61
C LYS A 85 -1.44 2.60 -11.05
N TYR A 86 -1.21 2.26 -9.79
CA TYR A 86 0.11 2.25 -9.16
C TYR A 86 1.01 1.18 -9.80
N ALA A 87 0.51 -0.02 -10.06
CA ALA A 87 1.25 -1.06 -10.78
C ALA A 87 1.63 -0.62 -12.19
N ALA A 88 0.68 -0.08 -12.96
CA ALA A 88 0.94 0.45 -14.30
C ALA A 88 1.91 1.66 -14.28
N ASN A 89 1.84 2.50 -13.24
CA ASN A 89 2.79 3.61 -13.09
C ASN A 89 4.19 3.11 -12.73
N ASN A 90 4.30 2.09 -11.89
CA ASN A 90 5.58 1.47 -11.53
C ASN A 90 6.24 0.79 -12.73
N GLU A 91 5.46 0.13 -13.59
CA GLU A 91 5.95 -0.44 -14.86
C GLU A 91 6.46 0.66 -15.80
N ARG A 92 5.70 1.74 -15.98
CA ARG A 92 6.14 2.90 -16.79
C ARG A 92 7.41 3.54 -16.25
N ILE A 93 7.53 3.69 -14.94
CA ILE A 93 8.75 4.25 -14.32
C ILE A 93 9.95 3.30 -14.53
N LYS A 94 9.75 1.98 -14.46
CA LYS A 94 10.79 1.00 -14.82
C LYS A 94 11.21 1.12 -16.28
N GLU A 95 10.27 1.27 -17.20
CA GLU A 95 10.54 1.49 -18.63
C GLU A 95 11.33 2.79 -18.85
N LEU A 96 10.99 3.87 -18.13
CA LEU A 96 11.70 5.15 -18.19
C LEU A 96 13.16 5.00 -17.73
N TYR A 97 13.41 4.35 -16.59
CA TYR A 97 14.77 4.09 -16.12
C TYR A 97 15.57 3.23 -17.10
N GLN A 98 14.96 2.18 -17.64
CA GLN A 98 15.61 1.32 -18.64
C GLN A 98 15.95 2.10 -19.91
N LYS A 99 15.05 2.97 -20.37
CA LYS A 99 15.29 3.82 -21.55
C LYS A 99 16.45 4.78 -21.32
N MET A 100 16.50 5.43 -20.16
CA MET A 100 17.61 6.32 -19.79
C MET A 100 18.95 5.58 -19.66
N GLU A 101 18.96 4.38 -19.07
CA GLU A 101 20.19 3.56 -18.99
C GLU A 101 20.74 3.22 -20.38
N VAL A 102 19.86 2.90 -21.34
CA VAL A 102 20.25 2.66 -22.74
C VAL A 102 20.78 3.93 -23.39
N GLU A 103 20.12 5.07 -23.20
CA GLU A 103 20.53 6.35 -23.78
C GLU A 103 21.91 6.79 -23.30
N ILE A 104 22.15 6.75 -21.98
CA ILE A 104 23.47 7.04 -21.38
C ILE A 104 24.54 6.11 -21.95
N LYS A 105 24.22 4.82 -22.11
CA LYS A 105 25.15 3.84 -22.66
C LYS A 105 25.49 4.14 -24.12
N THR A 106 24.47 4.41 -24.95
CA THR A 106 24.65 4.74 -26.36
C THR A 106 25.47 6.02 -26.54
N GLU A 107 25.19 7.06 -25.75
CA GLU A 107 25.95 8.31 -25.78
C GLU A 107 27.43 8.11 -25.39
N LYS A 108 27.72 7.29 -24.38
CA LYS A 108 29.10 6.92 -24.03
C LYS A 108 29.81 6.14 -25.15
N GLU A 109 29.10 5.22 -25.81
CA GLU A 109 29.63 4.47 -26.96
C GLU A 109 29.93 5.41 -28.14
N LEU A 110 29.00 6.30 -28.49
CA LEU A 110 29.21 7.32 -29.53
C LEU A 110 30.38 8.25 -29.19
N LEU A 111 30.46 8.69 -27.93
CA LEU A 111 31.54 9.53 -27.45
C LEU A 111 32.92 8.85 -27.62
N SER A 112 32.99 7.54 -27.32
CA SER A 112 34.22 6.75 -27.55
C SER A 112 34.53 6.58 -29.04
N ALA A 113 33.50 6.42 -29.88
CA ALA A 113 33.65 6.30 -31.32
C ALA A 113 34.17 7.61 -31.95
N ASP A 114 33.59 8.76 -31.58
CA ASP A 114 34.01 10.06 -32.08
C ASP A 114 35.42 10.45 -31.63
N TYR A 115 35.83 10.07 -30.41
CA TYR A 115 37.22 10.19 -29.97
C TYR A 115 38.17 9.32 -30.82
N SER A 116 37.81 8.06 -31.07
CA SER A 116 38.63 7.18 -31.93
C SER A 116 38.70 7.63 -33.39
N ALA A 117 37.66 8.31 -33.88
CA ALA A 117 37.61 8.93 -35.20
C ALA A 117 38.39 10.25 -35.29
N GLY A 118 38.97 10.72 -34.18
CA GLY A 118 39.74 11.98 -34.11
C GLY A 118 38.87 13.25 -34.22
N LYS A 119 37.55 13.13 -34.09
CA LYS A 119 36.63 14.28 -34.15
C LYS A 119 36.58 15.08 -32.85
N LEU A 120 37.07 14.48 -31.76
CA LEU A 120 37.02 15.05 -30.42
C LEU A 120 38.41 15.04 -29.79
N THR A 121 38.79 16.12 -29.11
CA THR A 121 40.05 16.16 -28.38
C THR A 121 39.96 15.31 -27.10
N ARG A 122 41.12 14.94 -26.54
CA ARG A 122 41.18 14.19 -25.28
C ARG A 122 40.52 14.95 -24.13
N GLU A 123 40.67 16.27 -24.11
CA GLU A 123 40.13 17.13 -23.05
C GLU A 123 38.60 17.12 -23.09
N GLU A 124 38.02 17.41 -24.26
CA GLU A 124 36.56 17.38 -24.48
C GLU A 124 35.97 15.99 -24.23
N PHE A 125 36.67 14.93 -24.61
CA PHE A 125 36.27 13.55 -24.33
C PHE A 125 36.18 13.28 -22.82
N GLN A 126 37.20 13.67 -22.06
CA GLN A 126 37.23 13.45 -20.61
C GLN A 126 36.15 14.26 -19.89
N GLU A 127 35.90 15.50 -20.33
CA GLU A 127 34.84 16.34 -19.77
C GLU A 127 33.45 15.72 -19.99
N LYS A 128 33.14 15.33 -21.23
CA LYS A 128 31.86 14.68 -21.57
C LYS A 128 31.72 13.32 -20.89
N LEU A 129 32.79 12.55 -20.76
CA LEU A 129 32.77 11.27 -20.07
C LEU A 129 32.48 11.44 -18.58
N LYS A 130 33.07 12.46 -17.94
CA LYS A 130 32.81 12.79 -16.54
C LYS A 130 31.33 13.15 -16.33
N PHE A 131 30.76 13.99 -17.19
CA PHE A 131 29.34 14.36 -17.16
C PHE A 131 28.43 13.12 -17.19
N TRP A 132 28.63 12.24 -18.18
CA TRP A 132 27.81 11.02 -18.30
C TRP A 132 28.03 10.00 -17.17
N ASN A 133 29.18 10.01 -16.51
CA ASN A 133 29.40 9.20 -15.30
C ASN A 133 28.63 9.73 -14.09
N GLU A 134 28.52 11.05 -13.95
CA GLU A 134 27.70 11.69 -12.90
C GLU A 134 26.20 11.45 -13.14
N GLU A 135 25.72 11.56 -14.38
CA GLU A 135 24.33 11.26 -14.73
C GLU A 135 23.97 9.79 -14.45
N GLU A 136 24.86 8.85 -14.79
CA GLU A 136 24.66 7.44 -14.46
C GLU A 136 24.60 7.20 -12.94
N ALA A 137 25.40 7.93 -12.15
CA ALA A 137 25.39 7.83 -10.70
C ALA A 137 24.08 8.39 -10.10
N LYS A 138 23.60 9.55 -10.58
CA LYS A 138 22.32 10.12 -10.17
C LYS A 138 21.17 9.17 -10.49
N LEU A 139 21.16 8.59 -11.68
CA LEU A 139 20.14 7.62 -12.10
C LEU A 139 20.07 6.41 -11.17
N LYS A 140 21.22 5.88 -10.73
CA LYS A 140 21.29 4.76 -9.78
C LYS A 140 20.75 5.12 -8.40
N VAL A 141 21.00 6.35 -7.93
CA VAL A 141 20.47 6.84 -6.65
C VAL A 141 18.96 7.02 -6.74
N GLU A 142 18.47 7.71 -7.78
CA GLU A 142 17.05 7.98 -7.98
C GLU A 142 16.23 6.69 -8.12
N LYS A 143 16.74 5.71 -8.88
CA LYS A 143 16.14 4.37 -8.99
C LYS A 143 16.02 3.68 -7.64
N LYS A 144 17.06 3.77 -6.79
CA LYS A 144 17.05 3.22 -5.43
C LYS A 144 16.06 3.93 -4.51
N GLU A 145 15.96 5.25 -4.60
CA GLU A 145 15.01 6.05 -3.81
C GLU A 145 13.55 5.86 -4.25
N SER A 146 13.32 5.56 -5.53
CA SER A 146 11.99 5.29 -6.10
C SER A 146 11.35 3.98 -5.60
N GLY A 147 12.13 3.11 -4.92
CA GLY A 147 11.65 1.85 -4.36
C GLY A 147 11.29 0.78 -5.40
N LEU A 148 11.80 0.92 -6.64
CA LEU A 148 11.55 0.02 -7.77
C LEU A 148 12.62 -1.04 -8.00
#